data_AF-A0A0G0DQY7-F1
#
_entry.id   AF-A0A0G0DQY7-F1
#
_cell.length_a   1.000
_cell.length_b   1.000
_cell.length_c   1.000
_cell.angle_alpha   90.00
_cell.angle_beta   90.00
_cell.angle_gamma   90.00
#
_symmetry.space_group_name_H-M   'P 1'
#
loop_
_entity.id
_entity.type
_entity.pdbx_description
1 polymer ?
#
loop_
_entity_poly.entity_id
_entity_poly.type
_entity_poly.pdbx_seq_one_letter_code
_entity_poly.pdbx_strand_id
1 'polypeptide(L)'
;MHFLVGNNGATEAMTILNNGNVGINYTNPGSPLVISKNQNSSTDVNIYNTDVGASAKAQFLIWNGTKTATFGIRGTGFSSWGAMDASDIYMWGDDDISILTSNNGSAIKFGTGNGTPNERMRIDTNGNVGIGVTGPTAYLHLKAGTATANTAPLKLTSGTDLTTPEAGAFEYDGTNLHFTPVATRETIAYVSNLTTGYVPYTGATGNVTLGTYSLTTPNILGGTSTTADLTLQTTSGVGATGADMHFLVGNAGATEAMTILNNGRVGVGIDAPLAKVQYLSEVVMEEKYMLMTLQVQLQTLIWLRLQHILVGT
;
A
#
# COMPACT_ATOMS: atom_id res chain seq x y z
N MET A 1 -57.26 -38.27 11.15
CA MET A 1 -56.71 -39.45 11.85
C MET A 1 -55.86 -38.95 13.00
N HIS A 2 -56.06 -39.47 14.21
CA HIS A 2 -55.33 -39.03 15.40
C HIS A 2 -54.54 -40.22 15.94
N PHE A 3 -53.25 -39.99 16.21
CA PHE A 3 -52.37 -40.96 16.85
C PHE A 3 -52.13 -40.50 18.28
N LEU A 4 -52.73 -41.25 19.20
CA LEU A 4 -52.70 -40.98 20.63
C LEU A 4 -51.55 -41.75 21.28
N VAL A 5 -50.87 -41.14 22.23
CA VAL A 5 -49.83 -41.75 23.06
C VAL A 5 -50.12 -41.52 24.55
N GLY A 6 -49.46 -42.30 25.41
CA GLY A 6 -49.69 -42.34 26.86
C GLY A 6 -50.63 -43.46 27.29
N ASN A 7 -50.69 -43.75 28.60
CA ASN A 7 -51.57 -44.79 29.14
C ASN A 7 -53.04 -44.41 28.85
N ASN A 8 -53.73 -45.21 28.04
CA ASN A 8 -55.08 -44.95 27.49
C ASN A 8 -55.23 -43.77 26.50
N GLY A 9 -54.18 -43.34 25.81
CA GLY A 9 -54.30 -42.39 24.68
C GLY A 9 -54.66 -40.95 25.08
N ALA A 10 -54.26 -40.52 26.28
CA ALA A 10 -54.61 -39.21 26.84
C ALA A 10 -53.94 -38.02 26.14
N THR A 11 -52.89 -38.24 25.33
CA THR A 11 -52.18 -37.16 24.62
C THR A 11 -52.13 -37.45 23.14
N GLU A 12 -52.55 -36.49 22.35
CA GLU A 12 -52.41 -36.59 20.91
C GLU A 12 -50.96 -36.29 20.49
N ALA A 13 -50.24 -37.31 20.01
CA ALA A 13 -48.86 -37.18 19.58
C ALA A 13 -48.73 -36.80 18.12
N MET A 14 -49.64 -37.26 17.28
CA MET A 14 -49.67 -36.88 15.87
C MET A 14 -51.11 -36.74 15.40
N THR A 15 -51.36 -35.65 14.68
CA THR A 15 -52.64 -35.33 14.05
C THR A 15 -52.44 -35.38 12.55
N ILE A 16 -53.35 -36.03 11.83
CA ILE A 16 -53.46 -35.92 10.37
C ILE A 16 -54.86 -35.42 10.04
N LEU A 17 -54.97 -34.19 9.56
CA LEU A 17 -56.24 -33.58 9.18
C LEU A 17 -56.74 -34.13 7.83
N ASN A 18 -58.04 -33.98 7.54
CA ASN A 18 -58.65 -34.48 6.29
C ASN A 18 -58.10 -33.77 5.03
N ASN A 19 -57.44 -32.62 5.19
CA ASN A 19 -56.74 -31.89 4.13
C ASN A 19 -55.27 -32.36 3.93
N GLY A 20 -54.81 -33.36 4.69
CA GLY A 20 -53.48 -33.94 4.58
C GLY A 20 -52.41 -33.28 5.45
N ASN A 21 -52.72 -32.22 6.19
CA ASN A 21 -51.75 -31.58 7.09
C ASN A 21 -51.44 -32.48 8.29
N VAL A 22 -50.14 -32.61 8.60
CA VAL A 22 -49.62 -33.42 9.70
C VAL A 22 -49.12 -32.51 10.82
N GLY A 23 -49.61 -32.73 12.03
CA GLY A 23 -49.09 -32.13 13.25
C GLY A 23 -48.38 -33.19 14.09
N ILE A 24 -47.21 -32.88 14.64
CA ILE A 24 -46.52 -33.70 15.65
C ILE A 24 -46.50 -32.90 16.95
N ASN A 25 -47.21 -33.41 17.96
CA ASN A 25 -47.50 -32.73 19.23
C ASN A 25 -48.16 -31.34 19.02
N TYR A 26 -49.00 -31.25 17.98
CA TYR A 26 -49.75 -30.05 17.61
C TYR A 26 -51.03 -30.45 16.88
N THR A 27 -52.20 -30.04 17.38
CA THR A 27 -53.50 -30.61 16.93
C THR A 27 -54.21 -29.82 15.84
N ASN A 28 -53.75 -28.61 15.53
CA ASN A 28 -54.35 -27.76 14.49
C ASN A 28 -53.31 -27.28 13.47
N PRO A 29 -52.67 -28.19 12.71
CA PRO A 29 -51.64 -27.80 11.75
C PRO A 29 -52.24 -26.99 10.58
N GLY A 30 -51.87 -25.72 10.48
CA GLY A 30 -52.23 -24.83 9.37
C GLY A 30 -51.41 -25.02 8.09
N SER A 31 -50.33 -25.81 8.15
CA SER A 31 -49.43 -26.14 7.04
C SER A 31 -49.17 -27.66 6.98
N PRO A 32 -48.60 -28.19 5.88
CA PRO A 32 -48.46 -29.63 5.65
C PRO A 32 -47.73 -30.41 6.75
N LEU A 33 -46.76 -29.78 7.43
CA LEU A 33 -46.08 -30.37 8.59
C LEU A 33 -45.82 -29.30 9.65
N VAL A 34 -46.38 -29.47 10.85
CA VAL A 34 -46.09 -28.65 12.03
C VAL A 34 -45.54 -29.56 13.13
N ILE A 35 -44.37 -29.24 13.68
CA ILE A 35 -43.78 -29.92 14.84
C ILE A 35 -43.68 -28.88 15.96
N SER A 36 -44.31 -29.14 17.09
CA SER A 36 -44.33 -28.18 18.20
C SER A 36 -44.10 -28.89 19.53
N LYS A 37 -43.33 -28.26 20.41
CA LYS A 37 -43.25 -28.64 21.83
C LYS A 37 -42.90 -27.42 22.65
N ASN A 38 -43.82 -27.00 23.51
CA ASN A 38 -43.61 -25.89 24.44
C ASN A 38 -42.92 -26.43 25.70
N GLN A 39 -41.62 -26.17 25.83
CA GLN A 39 -40.80 -26.61 26.95
C GLN A 39 -39.60 -25.67 27.14
N ASN A 40 -39.03 -25.64 28.35
CA ASN A 40 -37.76 -24.98 28.64
C ASN A 40 -36.59 -25.98 28.48
N SER A 41 -36.49 -26.58 27.30
CA SER A 41 -35.47 -27.57 26.91
C SER A 41 -35.41 -27.67 25.38
N SER A 42 -34.47 -28.46 24.84
CA SER A 42 -34.31 -28.58 23.38
C SER A 42 -35.50 -29.28 22.72
N THR A 43 -36.01 -28.69 21.64
CA THR A 43 -37.02 -29.27 20.75
C THR A 43 -36.37 -29.49 19.39
N ASP A 44 -35.78 -30.66 19.18
CA ASP A 44 -34.98 -30.96 17.99
C ASP A 44 -35.75 -31.79 16.95
N VAL A 45 -35.49 -31.52 15.67
CA VAL A 45 -35.79 -32.44 14.56
C VAL A 45 -34.48 -33.12 14.15
N ASN A 46 -34.28 -34.36 14.58
CA ASN A 46 -33.07 -35.11 14.30
C ASN A 46 -33.18 -35.91 12.99
N ILE A 47 -32.22 -35.73 12.07
CA ILE A 47 -32.10 -36.52 10.83
C ILE A 47 -30.75 -37.23 10.85
N TYR A 48 -30.76 -38.55 11.00
CA TYR A 48 -29.55 -39.37 10.99
C TYR A 48 -29.45 -40.22 9.73
N ASN A 49 -28.27 -40.21 9.10
CA ASN A 49 -27.89 -41.21 8.11
C ASN A 49 -26.48 -41.69 8.47
N THR A 50 -26.38 -42.89 9.04
CA THR A 50 -25.11 -43.47 9.52
C THR A 50 -24.37 -44.26 8.45
N ASP A 51 -24.88 -44.28 7.22
CA ASP A 51 -24.25 -44.95 6.08
C ASP A 51 -23.00 -44.17 5.62
N VAL A 52 -22.00 -44.89 5.11
CA VAL A 52 -20.71 -44.33 4.65
C VAL A 52 -20.52 -44.41 3.14
N GLY A 53 -21.51 -44.91 2.40
CA GLY A 53 -21.48 -45.02 0.94
C GLY A 53 -21.40 -43.66 0.24
N ALA A 54 -20.96 -43.66 -1.02
CA ALA A 54 -20.69 -42.45 -1.82
C ALA A 54 -21.92 -41.53 -2.06
N SER A 55 -23.11 -41.94 -1.61
CA SER A 55 -24.36 -41.18 -1.72
C SER A 55 -25.08 -40.97 -0.38
N ALA A 56 -24.42 -41.30 0.74
CA ALA A 56 -24.96 -41.10 2.07
C ALA A 56 -25.15 -39.61 2.38
N LYS A 57 -26.34 -39.27 2.89
CA LYS A 57 -26.74 -37.89 3.21
C LYS A 57 -27.84 -37.85 4.26
N ALA A 58 -27.74 -36.90 5.19
CA ALA A 58 -28.79 -36.49 6.10
C ALA A 58 -29.05 -35.00 5.87
N GLN A 59 -30.25 -34.64 5.43
CA GLN A 59 -30.52 -33.27 4.99
C GLN A 59 -32.01 -32.91 5.10
N PHE A 60 -32.26 -31.63 5.34
CA PHE A 60 -33.53 -30.99 5.04
C PHE A 60 -33.49 -30.47 3.58
N LEU A 61 -34.43 -30.94 2.75
CA LEU A 61 -34.47 -30.72 1.30
C LEU A 61 -35.77 -29.99 0.93
N ILE A 62 -35.66 -28.85 0.27
CA ILE A 62 -36.79 -28.11 -0.31
C ILE A 62 -36.64 -28.16 -1.83
N TRP A 63 -37.68 -28.59 -2.55
CA TRP A 63 -37.68 -28.72 -4.02
C TRP A 63 -38.95 -28.13 -4.61
N ASN A 64 -38.83 -27.31 -5.67
CA ASN A 64 -39.97 -26.66 -6.34
C ASN A 64 -40.28 -27.23 -7.74
N GLY A 65 -39.79 -28.44 -8.03
CA GLY A 65 -39.91 -29.06 -9.36
C GLY A 65 -38.75 -28.74 -10.31
N THR A 66 -37.98 -27.66 -10.07
CA THR A 66 -36.85 -27.24 -10.94
C THR A 66 -35.56 -26.82 -10.18
N LYS A 67 -35.66 -26.44 -8.90
CA LYS A 67 -34.55 -26.00 -8.04
C LYS A 67 -34.67 -26.59 -6.64
N THR A 68 -33.54 -26.68 -5.96
CA THR A 68 -33.43 -27.29 -4.63
C THR A 68 -32.71 -26.36 -3.65
N ALA A 69 -33.28 -26.17 -2.46
CA ALA A 69 -32.63 -25.58 -1.29
C ALA A 69 -32.34 -26.67 -0.26
N THR A 70 -31.11 -26.79 0.20
CA THR A 70 -30.74 -27.82 1.19
C THR A 70 -30.07 -27.18 2.40
N PHE A 71 -30.57 -27.48 3.58
CA PHE A 71 -29.88 -27.25 4.87
C PHE A 71 -29.49 -28.62 5.42
N GLY A 72 -28.20 -28.95 5.41
CA GLY A 72 -27.74 -30.28 5.77
C GLY A 72 -26.26 -30.52 5.52
N ILE A 73 -25.79 -31.70 5.92
CA ILE A 73 -24.39 -32.12 5.83
C ILE A 73 -24.28 -33.19 4.73
N ARG A 74 -23.35 -33.02 3.78
CA ARG A 74 -23.11 -34.01 2.72
C ARG A 74 -22.11 -35.07 3.21
N GLY A 75 -22.32 -36.33 2.82
CA GLY A 75 -21.30 -37.39 2.99
C GLY A 75 -20.07 -37.13 2.12
N THR A 76 -18.97 -37.83 2.38
CA THR A 76 -17.62 -37.54 1.84
C THR A 76 -17.44 -37.76 0.32
N GLY A 77 -18.50 -37.86 -0.51
CA GLY A 77 -18.44 -38.28 -1.92
C GLY A 77 -19.27 -37.52 -3.00
N PHE A 78 -19.60 -36.22 -2.86
CA PHE A 78 -20.56 -35.48 -3.76
C PHE A 78 -19.95 -34.45 -4.77
N SER A 79 -20.55 -34.19 -5.97
CA SER A 79 -20.02 -33.25 -7.03
C SER A 79 -20.99 -32.70 -8.16
N SER A 80 -21.14 -31.34 -8.35
CA SER A 80 -21.29 -30.50 -9.63
C SER A 80 -22.41 -29.38 -9.76
N TRP A 81 -22.12 -28.18 -10.40
CA TRP A 81 -22.65 -26.76 -10.23
C TRP A 81 -23.78 -26.08 -11.18
N GLY A 82 -24.29 -24.80 -11.05
CA GLY A 82 -25.73 -24.35 -11.25
C GLY A 82 -26.33 -22.85 -11.14
N ALA A 83 -27.04 -22.46 -10.06
CA ALA A 83 -27.66 -21.14 -9.71
C ALA A 83 -27.90 -20.91 -8.16
N MET A 84 -26.92 -20.45 -7.38
CA MET A 84 -26.19 -21.35 -6.45
C MET A 84 -25.58 -22.41 -7.31
N ASP A 85 -24.35 -22.19 -7.69
CA ASP A 85 -23.70 -23.10 -8.60
C ASP A 85 -23.84 -24.50 -7.87
N ALA A 86 -24.63 -25.46 -8.39
CA ALA A 86 -24.99 -26.72 -7.75
C ALA A 86 -23.82 -27.40 -6.98
N SER A 87 -23.98 -27.73 -5.71
CA SER A 87 -22.88 -28.04 -4.78
C SER A 87 -22.28 -26.86 -4.00
N ASP A 88 -22.78 -25.65 -4.20
CA ASP A 88 -22.73 -24.58 -3.21
C ASP A 88 -23.42 -24.98 -1.90
N ILE A 89 -22.94 -24.40 -0.79
CA ILE A 89 -23.69 -24.30 0.47
C ILE A 89 -24.13 -22.83 0.57
N TYR A 90 -25.39 -22.57 0.90
CA TYR A 90 -25.90 -21.21 1.06
C TYR A 90 -26.78 -21.05 2.29
N MET A 91 -26.86 -19.81 2.75
CA MET A 91 -27.80 -19.31 3.75
C MET A 91 -28.42 -18.04 3.16
N TRP A 92 -29.73 -17.88 3.24
CA TRP A 92 -30.45 -16.71 2.71
C TRP A 92 -31.33 -16.11 3.82
N GLY A 93 -31.30 -14.80 3.97
CA GLY A 93 -32.15 -14.03 4.89
C GLY A 93 -32.46 -12.67 4.28
N ASP A 94 -33.62 -12.11 4.63
CA ASP A 94 -33.99 -10.73 4.25
C ASP A 94 -33.38 -9.69 5.22
N ASP A 95 -32.92 -10.16 6.40
CA ASP A 95 -32.17 -9.44 7.43
C ASP A 95 -30.75 -10.04 7.60
N ASP A 96 -30.00 -9.56 8.59
CA ASP A 96 -28.61 -9.96 8.83
C ASP A 96 -28.43 -11.48 9.10
N ILE A 97 -27.43 -12.07 8.45
CA ILE A 97 -26.95 -13.43 8.75
C ILE A 97 -25.75 -13.34 9.68
N SER A 98 -25.92 -13.75 10.94
CA SER A 98 -24.84 -13.75 11.94
C SER A 98 -24.06 -15.07 11.96
N ILE A 99 -22.73 -14.99 11.86
CA ILE A 99 -21.78 -16.10 12.08
C ILE A 99 -20.83 -15.69 13.21
N LEU A 100 -20.85 -16.43 14.31
CA LEU A 100 -20.11 -16.07 15.52
C LEU A 100 -19.52 -17.29 16.23
N THR A 101 -18.43 -17.08 16.96
CA THR A 101 -17.84 -18.07 17.87
C THR A 101 -17.91 -17.53 19.29
N SER A 102 -18.44 -18.30 20.24
CA SER A 102 -18.63 -17.87 21.64
C SER A 102 -17.49 -18.27 22.58
N ASN A 103 -16.56 -19.10 22.12
CA ASN A 103 -15.41 -19.53 22.92
C ASN A 103 -14.24 -18.54 22.76
N ASN A 104 -13.65 -18.12 23.89
CA ASN A 104 -12.58 -17.09 23.96
C ASN A 104 -11.31 -17.41 23.15
N GLY A 105 -11.12 -18.67 22.72
CA GLY A 105 -9.99 -19.11 21.91
C GLY A 105 -10.33 -19.45 20.46
N SER A 106 -11.56 -19.18 20.02
CA SER A 106 -12.05 -19.60 18.70
C SER A 106 -11.99 -18.47 17.67
N ALA A 107 -11.67 -18.85 16.43
CA ALA A 107 -11.62 -17.97 15.27
C ALA A 107 -12.73 -18.37 14.30
N ILE A 108 -13.29 -17.40 13.58
CA ILE A 108 -14.10 -17.70 12.40
C ILE A 108 -13.13 -18.04 11.27
N LYS A 109 -13.30 -19.21 10.65
CA LYS A 109 -12.38 -19.72 9.63
C LYS A 109 -13.15 -20.08 8.36
N PHE A 110 -12.60 -19.68 7.23
CA PHE A 110 -13.04 -20.08 5.90
C PHE A 110 -11.91 -20.87 5.25
N GLY A 111 -12.23 -22.03 4.67
CA GLY A 111 -11.24 -22.94 4.11
C GLY A 111 -11.76 -23.68 2.90
N THR A 112 -10.85 -24.33 2.18
CA THR A 112 -11.14 -25.20 1.03
C THR A 112 -10.42 -26.53 1.21
N GLY A 113 -10.71 -27.53 0.37
CA GLY A 113 -10.05 -28.84 0.41
C GLY A 113 -10.98 -29.95 0.87
N ASN A 114 -10.76 -31.15 0.32
CA ASN A 114 -11.49 -32.37 0.67
C ASN A 114 -10.58 -33.26 1.52
N GLY A 115 -11.02 -33.67 2.71
CA GLY A 115 -10.26 -34.51 3.65
C GLY A 115 -9.27 -33.76 4.56
N THR A 116 -8.51 -32.79 4.02
CA THR A 116 -7.61 -31.92 4.80
C THR A 116 -8.00 -30.45 4.59
N PRO A 117 -8.68 -29.82 5.57
CA PRO A 117 -9.09 -28.42 5.47
C PRO A 117 -7.89 -27.50 5.31
N ASN A 118 -7.90 -26.73 4.24
CA ASN A 118 -6.88 -25.73 3.95
C ASN A 118 -7.49 -24.36 4.17
N GLU A 119 -7.13 -23.76 5.30
CA GLU A 119 -7.63 -22.45 5.70
C GLU A 119 -7.22 -21.39 4.67
N ARG A 120 -8.19 -20.58 4.22
CA ARG A 120 -8.02 -19.51 3.24
C ARG A 120 -8.15 -18.15 3.88
N MET A 121 -9.05 -18.02 4.85
CA MET A 121 -9.25 -16.79 5.60
C MET A 121 -9.59 -17.13 7.05
N ARG A 122 -9.19 -16.26 7.98
CA ARG A 122 -9.70 -16.26 9.34
C ARG A 122 -9.98 -14.86 9.85
N ILE A 123 -10.86 -14.79 10.83
CA ILE A 123 -10.96 -13.68 11.79
C ILE A 123 -10.52 -14.27 13.13
N ASP A 124 -9.38 -13.83 13.65
CA ASP A 124 -8.83 -14.34 14.91
C ASP A 124 -9.57 -13.79 16.13
N THR A 125 -9.17 -14.24 17.33
CA THR A 125 -9.76 -13.83 18.61
C THR A 125 -9.55 -12.35 18.93
N ASN A 126 -8.61 -11.68 18.26
CA ASN A 126 -8.33 -10.25 18.40
C ASN A 126 -9.08 -9.42 17.35
N GLY A 127 -9.89 -10.04 16.49
CA GLY A 127 -10.61 -9.39 15.40
C GLY A 127 -9.75 -9.15 14.15
N ASN A 128 -8.54 -9.71 14.07
CA ASN A 128 -7.68 -9.55 12.91
C ASN A 128 -8.08 -10.51 11.78
N VAL A 129 -8.14 -9.98 10.56
CA VAL A 129 -8.39 -10.75 9.35
C VAL A 129 -7.08 -11.25 8.75
N GLY A 130 -6.91 -12.56 8.70
CA GLY A 130 -5.81 -13.21 7.98
C GLY A 130 -6.32 -13.81 6.67
N ILE A 131 -5.64 -13.54 5.54
CA ILE A 131 -5.90 -14.21 4.26
C ILE A 131 -4.67 -15.04 3.89
N GLY A 132 -4.80 -16.37 3.93
CA GLY A 132 -3.74 -17.33 3.67
C GLY A 132 -2.68 -17.44 4.78
N VAL A 133 -2.95 -16.89 5.96
CA VAL A 133 -2.09 -16.90 7.16
C VAL A 133 -2.86 -17.41 8.38
N THR A 134 -2.19 -18.16 9.26
CA THR A 134 -2.81 -18.78 10.45
C THR A 134 -2.63 -17.97 11.73
N GLY A 135 -1.87 -16.87 11.70
CA GLY A 135 -1.62 -15.99 12.83
C GLY A 135 -1.47 -14.55 12.34
N PRO A 136 -2.58 -13.84 12.05
CA PRO A 136 -2.50 -12.46 11.64
C PRO A 136 -1.90 -11.59 12.76
N THR A 137 -0.97 -10.71 12.41
CA THR A 137 -0.27 -9.80 13.34
C THR A 137 -0.68 -8.34 13.12
N ALA A 138 -1.69 -8.11 12.29
CA ALA A 138 -2.28 -6.83 11.94
C ALA A 138 -3.76 -7.04 11.60
N TYR A 139 -4.57 -5.97 11.65
CA TYR A 139 -6.01 -6.05 11.36
C TYR A 139 -6.33 -6.68 10.00
N LEU A 140 -5.48 -6.48 8.99
CA LEU A 140 -5.47 -7.24 7.75
C LEU A 140 -4.06 -7.75 7.50
N HIS A 141 -3.89 -9.08 7.47
CA HIS A 141 -2.60 -9.73 7.16
C HIS A 141 -2.77 -10.67 5.97
N LEU A 142 -2.13 -10.33 4.84
CA LEU A 142 -2.12 -11.11 3.61
C LEU A 142 -0.88 -12.01 3.58
N LYS A 143 -1.04 -13.26 3.15
CA LYS A 143 0.09 -14.17 2.87
C LYS A 143 1.05 -13.51 1.88
N ALA A 144 2.35 -13.64 2.13
CA ALA A 144 3.38 -13.20 1.19
C ALA A 144 3.19 -13.86 -0.19
N GLY A 145 3.46 -13.08 -1.24
CA GLY A 145 3.50 -13.61 -2.59
C GLY A 145 4.75 -14.40 -2.90
N THR A 146 4.80 -15.01 -4.08
CA THR A 146 5.98 -15.71 -4.58
C THR A 146 6.52 -15.02 -5.84
N ALA A 147 7.64 -15.51 -6.38
CA ALA A 147 8.17 -15.04 -7.65
C ALA A 147 7.32 -15.47 -8.88
N THR A 148 6.26 -16.27 -8.67
CA THR A 148 5.38 -16.74 -9.74
C THR A 148 4.32 -15.68 -10.06
N ALA A 149 4.04 -15.48 -11.36
CA ALA A 149 2.97 -14.58 -11.80
C ALA A 149 1.64 -14.90 -11.09
N ASN A 150 0.86 -13.86 -10.80
CA ASN A 150 -0.44 -13.94 -10.11
C ASN A 150 -0.41 -14.43 -8.66
N THR A 151 0.74 -14.38 -7.98
CA THR A 151 0.83 -14.73 -6.56
C THR A 151 1.07 -13.53 -5.64
N ALA A 152 1.05 -12.30 -6.16
CA ALA A 152 1.23 -11.11 -5.33
C ALA A 152 0.22 -11.08 -4.16
N PRO A 153 0.64 -10.63 -2.96
CA PRO A 153 -0.23 -10.60 -1.78
C PRO A 153 -1.47 -9.71 -1.99
N LEU A 154 -1.30 -8.59 -2.71
CA LEU A 154 -2.36 -7.68 -3.12
C LEU A 154 -2.16 -7.35 -4.61
N LYS A 155 -3.21 -7.51 -5.41
CA LYS A 155 -3.22 -7.16 -6.84
C LYS A 155 -4.39 -6.23 -7.10
N LEU A 156 -4.10 -5.04 -7.61
CA LEU A 156 -5.12 -4.10 -8.08
C LEU A 156 -5.36 -4.33 -9.57
N THR A 157 -6.62 -4.41 -9.96
CA THR A 157 -7.02 -4.37 -11.38
C THR A 157 -7.19 -2.92 -11.78
N SER A 158 -6.76 -2.56 -12.99
CA SER A 158 -6.92 -1.19 -13.49
C SER A 158 -8.40 -0.80 -13.54
N GLY A 159 -8.72 0.40 -13.06
CA GLY A 159 -10.06 0.98 -13.08
C GLY A 159 -10.04 2.44 -13.54
N THR A 160 -11.18 3.12 -13.40
CA THR A 160 -11.28 4.57 -13.57
C THR A 160 -11.18 5.21 -12.18
N ASP A 161 -10.36 6.26 -12.05
CA ASP A 161 -10.30 7.03 -10.81
C ASP A 161 -11.65 7.70 -10.50
N LEU A 162 -11.96 7.84 -9.21
CA LEU A 162 -13.11 8.57 -8.71
C LEU A 162 -13.11 10.00 -9.24
N THR A 163 -14.28 10.47 -9.69
CA THR A 163 -14.44 11.84 -10.19
C THR A 163 -14.21 12.90 -9.11
N THR A 164 -14.48 12.55 -7.86
CA THR A 164 -14.15 13.35 -6.66
C THR A 164 -13.19 12.54 -5.81
N PRO A 165 -11.98 13.05 -5.48
CA PRO A 165 -11.06 12.33 -4.60
C PRO A 165 -11.67 12.08 -3.22
N GLU A 166 -11.49 10.86 -2.71
CA GLU A 166 -11.97 10.43 -1.39
C GLU A 166 -10.80 10.18 -0.45
N ALA A 167 -10.82 10.81 0.73
CA ALA A 167 -9.77 10.64 1.74
C ALA A 167 -9.63 9.17 2.15
N GLY A 168 -8.42 8.63 2.08
CA GLY A 168 -8.08 7.24 2.36
C GLY A 168 -8.11 6.30 1.15
N ALA A 169 -8.56 6.75 -0.02
CA ALA A 169 -8.69 5.90 -1.20
C ALA A 169 -7.34 5.59 -1.85
N PHE A 170 -7.16 4.32 -2.24
CA PHE A 170 -6.10 3.84 -3.13
C PHE A 170 -6.71 3.45 -4.47
N GLU A 171 -6.16 3.96 -5.57
CA GLU A 171 -6.72 3.79 -6.92
C GLU A 171 -5.62 3.43 -7.91
N TYR A 172 -5.91 2.52 -8.84
CA TYR A 172 -4.98 2.14 -9.89
C TYR A 172 -5.65 2.31 -11.26
N ASP A 173 -5.17 3.26 -12.05
CA ASP A 173 -5.75 3.61 -13.35
C ASP A 173 -5.19 2.79 -14.53
N GLY A 174 -4.27 1.85 -14.26
CA GLY A 174 -3.54 1.09 -15.27
C GLY A 174 -2.17 1.68 -15.64
N THR A 175 -1.89 2.92 -15.24
CA THR A 175 -0.62 3.63 -15.46
C THR A 175 0.03 4.06 -14.16
N ASN A 176 -0.76 4.50 -13.18
CA ASN A 176 -0.33 5.06 -11.92
C ASN A 176 -1.10 4.44 -10.75
N LEU A 177 -0.41 4.28 -9.63
CA LEU A 177 -1.04 4.05 -8.33
C LEU A 177 -1.18 5.39 -7.61
N HIS A 178 -2.42 5.70 -7.22
CA HIS A 178 -2.77 6.91 -6.50
C HIS A 178 -3.15 6.61 -5.05
N PHE A 179 -2.91 7.58 -4.17
CA PHE A 179 -3.50 7.65 -2.83
C PHE A 179 -3.99 9.06 -2.56
N THR A 180 -5.16 9.15 -1.95
CA THR A 180 -5.77 10.42 -1.57
C THR A 180 -5.69 10.54 -0.05
N PRO A 181 -4.64 11.14 0.55
CA PRO A 181 -4.51 11.22 2.01
C PRO A 181 -5.58 12.12 2.65
N VAL A 182 -6.01 13.15 1.93
CA VAL A 182 -7.01 14.14 2.36
C VAL A 182 -8.03 14.40 1.23
N ALA A 183 -8.14 15.61 0.70
CA ALA A 183 -9.04 15.93 -0.41
C ALA A 183 -8.36 15.91 -1.80
N THR A 184 -7.02 15.81 -1.85
CA THR A 184 -6.25 15.83 -3.10
C THR A 184 -5.68 14.45 -3.39
N ARG A 185 -5.85 13.97 -4.62
CA ARG A 185 -5.27 12.72 -5.09
C ARG A 185 -3.80 12.92 -5.43
N GLU A 186 -2.95 12.04 -4.93
CA GLU A 186 -1.52 12.05 -5.17
C GLU A 186 -1.07 10.75 -5.84
N THR A 187 -0.11 10.84 -6.77
CA THR A 187 0.50 9.66 -7.39
C THR A 187 1.65 9.15 -6.52
N ILE A 188 1.60 7.88 -6.11
CA ILE A 188 2.64 7.26 -5.28
C ILE A 188 3.64 6.46 -6.12
N ALA A 189 3.19 5.85 -7.22
CA ALA A 189 4.05 5.02 -8.06
C ALA A 189 3.62 5.05 -9.53
N TYR A 190 4.62 5.11 -10.41
CA TYR A 190 4.48 4.88 -11.84
C TYR A 190 4.67 3.38 -12.13
N VAL A 191 3.97 2.83 -13.13
CA VAL A 191 4.10 1.41 -13.54
C VAL A 191 5.45 1.10 -14.19
N SER A 192 6.09 2.09 -14.80
CA SER A 192 7.51 2.00 -15.13
C SER A 192 8.32 2.37 -13.88
N ASN A 193 9.42 1.65 -13.64
CA ASN A 193 10.56 2.25 -12.93
C ASN A 193 10.76 3.66 -13.49
N LEU A 194 11.33 4.58 -12.71
CA LEU A 194 11.78 5.89 -13.22
C LEU A 194 12.93 5.61 -14.23
N THR A 195 12.63 5.05 -15.39
CA THR A 195 13.58 4.36 -16.30
C THR A 195 14.54 5.33 -16.96
N THR A 196 14.31 6.62 -16.75
CA THR A 196 15.24 7.72 -16.89
C THR A 196 15.17 8.47 -15.57
N GLY A 197 16.30 8.61 -14.85
CA GLY A 197 16.44 9.15 -13.49
C GLY A 197 15.99 10.60 -13.32
N TYR A 198 14.73 10.85 -13.62
CA TYR A 198 14.05 12.12 -13.61
C TYR A 198 12.99 12.01 -12.52
N VAL A 199 13.28 12.50 -11.32
CA VAL A 199 12.19 12.91 -10.43
C VAL A 199 11.46 14.00 -11.21
N PRO A 200 10.20 13.82 -11.63
CA PRO A 200 9.53 14.83 -12.41
C PRO A 200 9.31 16.08 -11.56
N TYR A 201 10.27 16.98 -11.66
CA TYR A 201 10.14 18.38 -11.25
C TYR A 201 9.84 19.24 -12.50
N THR A 202 9.12 18.68 -13.48
CA THR A 202 8.53 19.49 -14.54
C THR A 202 7.37 20.29 -13.95
N GLY A 203 7.53 21.61 -13.87
CA GLY A 203 6.45 22.55 -13.56
C GLY A 203 6.41 23.06 -12.11
N ALA A 204 7.37 22.69 -11.28
CA ALA A 204 7.38 23.19 -9.91
C ALA A 204 8.05 24.57 -9.82
N THR A 205 7.32 25.51 -9.21
CA THR A 205 7.67 26.92 -9.05
C THR A 205 8.49 27.20 -7.78
N GLY A 206 8.96 26.15 -7.10
CA GLY A 206 9.67 26.23 -5.82
C GLY A 206 11.10 25.64 -5.86
N ASN A 207 11.74 25.60 -4.70
CA ASN A 207 13.07 25.00 -4.53
C ASN A 207 12.98 23.50 -4.20
N VAL A 208 13.91 22.69 -4.74
CA VAL A 208 14.10 21.30 -4.30
C VAL A 208 14.91 21.29 -3.00
N THR A 209 14.31 20.79 -1.90
CA THR A 209 15.01 20.66 -0.61
C THR A 209 15.56 19.24 -0.44
N LEU A 210 16.88 19.10 -0.43
CA LEU A 210 17.57 17.79 -0.29
C LEU A 210 17.83 17.39 1.17
N GLY A 211 17.44 18.22 2.14
CA GLY A 211 17.72 17.98 3.55
C GLY A 211 19.24 17.87 3.81
N THR A 212 19.68 16.80 4.45
CA THR A 212 21.10 16.52 4.75
C THR A 212 21.84 15.73 3.65
N TYR A 213 21.20 15.52 2.49
CA TYR A 213 21.75 14.69 1.41
C TYR A 213 22.44 15.54 0.33
N SER A 214 23.43 14.94 -0.35
CA SER A 214 24.15 15.56 -1.47
C SER A 214 23.48 15.28 -2.82
N LEU A 215 23.61 16.22 -3.77
CA LEU A 215 23.29 16.00 -5.18
C LEU A 215 24.54 15.50 -5.94
N THR A 216 24.54 14.25 -6.39
CA THR A 216 25.58 13.70 -7.25
C THR A 216 25.05 13.58 -8.67
N THR A 217 25.52 14.42 -9.58
CA THR A 217 25.13 14.41 -11.00
C THR A 217 26.36 14.65 -11.88
N PRO A 218 26.47 13.99 -13.05
CA PRO A 218 27.52 14.29 -14.02
C PRO A 218 27.51 15.77 -14.46
N ASN A 219 26.33 16.36 -14.57
CA ASN A 219 26.13 17.72 -15.07
C ASN A 219 25.05 18.45 -14.25
N ILE A 220 25.29 19.74 -14.00
CA ILE A 220 24.27 20.69 -13.57
C ILE A 220 24.17 21.75 -14.67
N LEU A 221 22.99 21.92 -15.27
CA LEU A 221 22.75 22.85 -16.37
C LEU A 221 21.74 23.92 -15.93
N GLY A 222 21.98 25.18 -16.30
CA GLY A 222 21.07 26.30 -16.01
C GLY A 222 19.78 26.31 -16.83
N GLY A 223 19.72 25.49 -17.88
CA GLY A 223 18.58 25.34 -18.78
C GLY A 223 19.03 24.74 -20.11
N THR A 224 18.09 24.61 -21.05
CA THR A 224 18.35 24.03 -22.39
C THR A 224 18.57 25.09 -23.48
N SER A 225 18.30 26.36 -23.19
CA SER A 225 18.58 27.47 -24.12
C SER A 225 20.08 27.81 -24.10
N THR A 226 20.61 28.25 -25.23
CA THR A 226 21.97 28.81 -25.35
C THR A 226 22.17 30.09 -24.54
N THR A 227 21.08 30.68 -24.04
CA THR A 227 21.06 31.89 -23.20
C THR A 227 20.64 31.61 -21.77
N ALA A 228 20.55 30.33 -21.35
CA ALA A 228 20.13 29.99 -20.00
C ALA A 228 21.31 30.05 -19.02
N ASP A 229 21.21 30.91 -18.01
CA ASP A 229 22.21 31.01 -16.95
C ASP A 229 22.07 29.87 -15.94
N LEU A 230 23.21 29.31 -15.50
CA LEU A 230 23.25 28.48 -14.29
C LEU A 230 23.34 29.41 -13.07
N THR A 231 22.24 29.54 -12.34
CA THR A 231 22.22 30.31 -11.09
C THR A 231 22.46 29.40 -9.90
N LEU A 232 23.56 29.64 -9.17
CA LEU A 232 23.84 29.00 -7.88
C LEU A 232 23.77 30.09 -6.80
N GLN A 233 22.99 29.83 -5.75
CA GLN A 233 22.76 30.78 -4.66
C GLN A 233 22.87 30.06 -3.31
N THR A 234 23.71 30.59 -2.41
CA THR A 234 24.03 29.94 -1.13
C THR A 234 22.95 30.11 -0.07
N THR A 235 22.14 31.17 -0.16
CA THR A 235 21.06 31.46 0.79
C THR A 235 19.95 32.28 0.16
N SER A 236 18.70 32.06 0.60
CA SER A 236 17.53 32.87 0.21
C SER A 236 17.38 34.15 1.04
N GLY A 237 18.16 34.33 2.11
CA GLY A 237 18.15 35.50 2.99
C GLY A 237 19.28 36.48 2.72
N VAL A 238 19.15 37.71 3.23
CA VAL A 238 20.19 38.75 3.10
C VAL A 238 21.37 38.41 4.03
N GLY A 239 22.46 37.86 3.46
CA GLY A 239 23.82 37.96 3.97
C GLY A 239 24.06 37.54 5.42
N ALA A 240 23.73 36.31 5.80
CA ALA A 240 24.27 35.73 7.03
C ALA A 240 25.81 35.66 6.90
N THR A 241 26.54 36.04 7.96
CA THR A 241 28.00 35.90 8.04
C THR A 241 28.39 34.46 7.70
N GLY A 242 29.25 34.26 6.68
CA GLY A 242 29.77 32.95 6.26
C GLY A 242 28.89 32.15 5.29
N ALA A 243 27.88 32.76 4.66
CA ALA A 243 27.12 32.13 3.56
C ALA A 243 27.89 32.17 2.23
N ASP A 244 29.08 31.57 2.23
CA ASP A 244 30.04 31.62 1.13
C ASP A 244 29.76 30.51 0.12
N MET A 245 30.23 30.68 -1.12
CA MET A 245 30.23 29.63 -2.13
C MET A 245 31.61 29.01 -2.18
N HIS A 246 31.71 27.74 -1.80
CA HIS A 246 32.95 26.99 -1.79
C HIS A 246 32.98 26.01 -2.98
N PHE A 247 34.10 25.96 -3.69
CA PHE A 247 34.38 24.94 -4.70
C PHE A 247 35.48 24.02 -4.18
N LEU A 248 35.04 22.90 -3.60
CA LEU A 248 35.92 21.90 -3.00
C LEU A 248 36.38 20.89 -4.05
N VAL A 249 37.67 20.57 -4.03
CA VAL A 249 38.36 19.61 -4.89
C VAL A 249 39.24 18.67 -4.05
N GLY A 250 39.89 17.72 -4.71
CA GLY A 250 40.77 16.75 -4.06
C GLY A 250 40.00 15.64 -3.35
N ASN A 251 40.74 14.81 -2.60
CA ASN A 251 40.16 13.66 -1.91
C ASN A 251 39.14 14.09 -0.86
N ALA A 252 37.88 13.71 -1.06
CA ALA A 252 36.74 14.07 -0.20
C ALA A 252 36.54 15.59 0.01
N GLY A 253 36.91 16.41 -0.98
CA GLY A 253 36.75 17.87 -0.89
C GLY A 253 37.70 18.55 0.10
N ALA A 254 38.82 17.91 0.46
CA ALA A 254 39.78 18.43 1.43
C ALA A 254 40.50 19.72 1.00
N THR A 255 40.42 20.10 -0.28
CA THR A 255 41.05 21.32 -0.80
C THR A 255 39.98 22.26 -1.31
N GLU A 256 39.94 23.48 -0.78
CA GLU A 256 39.11 24.53 -1.36
C GLU A 256 39.87 25.23 -2.51
N ALA A 257 39.45 24.97 -3.75
CA ALA A 257 40.09 25.55 -4.93
C ALA A 257 39.66 27.00 -5.16
N MET A 258 38.40 27.32 -4.84
CA MET A 258 37.85 28.65 -5.01
C MET A 258 36.80 28.92 -3.94
N THR A 259 36.83 30.14 -3.41
CA THR A 259 35.83 30.65 -2.48
C THR A 259 35.22 31.94 -3.01
N ILE A 260 33.92 32.13 -2.81
CA ILE A 260 33.24 33.42 -3.02
C ILE A 260 32.57 33.78 -1.71
N LEU A 261 33.13 34.79 -1.04
CA LEU A 261 32.60 35.26 0.22
C LEU A 261 31.24 35.95 0.03
N ASN A 262 30.42 35.95 1.06
CA ASN A 262 29.11 36.62 1.09
C ASN A 262 29.17 38.15 0.82
N ASN A 263 30.35 38.77 0.93
CA ASN A 263 30.61 40.17 0.60
C ASN A 263 31.04 40.41 -0.87
N GLY A 264 31.03 39.36 -1.68
CA GLY A 264 31.36 39.39 -3.10
C GLY A 264 32.86 39.32 -3.42
N ARG A 265 33.73 39.05 -2.44
CA ARG A 265 35.15 38.81 -2.69
C ARG A 265 35.39 37.38 -3.15
N VAL A 266 36.28 37.21 -4.13
CA VAL A 266 36.62 35.91 -4.72
C VAL A 266 38.05 35.55 -4.37
N GLY A 267 38.25 34.37 -3.82
CA GLY A 267 39.56 33.78 -3.58
C GLY A 267 39.77 32.56 -4.48
N VAL A 268 40.94 32.42 -5.08
CA VAL A 268 41.35 31.22 -5.83
C VAL A 268 42.61 30.67 -5.18
N GLY A 269 42.49 29.48 -4.59
CA GLY A 269 43.51 28.88 -3.72
C GLY A 269 43.71 29.64 -2.39
N ILE A 270 42.80 30.55 -2.02
CA ILE A 270 42.80 31.32 -0.77
C ILE A 270 41.37 31.34 -0.24
N ASP A 271 41.20 31.07 1.06
CA ASP A 271 39.93 30.96 1.79
C ASP A 271 39.43 32.31 2.37
N ALA A 272 40.32 33.28 2.59
CA ALA A 272 39.98 34.59 3.15
C ALA A 272 40.52 35.77 2.29
N PRO A 273 39.99 36.00 1.08
CA PRO A 273 40.42 37.09 0.22
C PRO A 273 40.21 38.47 0.88
N LEU A 274 41.27 39.28 0.88
CA LEU A 274 41.25 40.67 1.38
C LEU A 274 40.94 41.69 0.28
N ALA A 275 41.13 41.31 -0.98
CA ALA A 275 40.80 42.09 -2.17
C ALA A 275 39.53 41.54 -2.85
N LYS A 276 38.98 42.29 -3.83
CA LYS A 276 37.81 41.84 -4.61
C LYS A 276 38.05 40.49 -5.30
N VAL A 277 39.24 40.30 -5.85
CA VAL A 277 39.68 39.02 -6.39
C VAL A 277 41.12 38.82 -5.93
N GLN A 278 41.42 37.69 -5.29
CA GLN A 278 42.75 37.35 -4.80
C GLN A 278 43.10 35.91 -5.17
N TYR A 279 44.34 35.69 -5.58
CA TYR A 279 44.87 34.39 -5.98
C TYR A 279 46.08 34.06 -5.09
N LEU A 280 46.28 32.78 -4.75
CA LEU A 280 47.52 32.32 -4.13
C LEU A 280 48.67 32.57 -5.13
N SER A 281 49.79 33.09 -4.64
CA SER A 281 50.79 33.91 -5.36
C SER A 281 51.61 33.25 -6.49
N GLU A 282 51.09 32.24 -7.17
CA GLU A 282 51.66 31.66 -8.39
C GLU A 282 50.59 31.64 -9.48
N VAL A 283 50.39 32.77 -10.17
CA VAL A 283 49.61 32.77 -11.40
C VAL A 283 50.57 33.01 -12.55
N VAL A 284 50.88 31.99 -13.36
CA VAL A 284 51.51 32.19 -14.67
C VAL A 284 50.41 32.61 -15.65
N MET A 285 50.30 33.91 -15.92
CA MET A 285 49.47 34.44 -17.01
C MET A 285 50.31 34.55 -18.30
N GLU A 286 50.13 33.64 -19.25
CA GLU A 286 50.34 33.91 -20.69
C GLU A 286 48.94 34.15 -21.28
N GLU A 287 48.64 35.26 -21.94
CA GLU A 287 49.06 35.53 -23.32
C GLU A 287 49.42 37.00 -23.60
N LYS A 288 49.66 37.87 -22.57
CA LYS A 288 50.56 39.02 -22.84
C LYS A 288 51.23 39.76 -21.68
N TYR A 289 50.70 39.86 -20.45
CA TYR A 289 51.46 40.44 -19.33
C TYR A 289 50.95 39.97 -17.97
N MET A 290 51.89 39.72 -17.06
CA MET A 290 51.64 39.40 -15.65
C MET A 290 52.32 40.45 -14.78
N LEU A 291 51.56 41.15 -13.94
CA LEU A 291 52.07 42.19 -13.04
C LEU A 291 52.48 41.55 -11.71
N MET A 292 53.78 41.35 -11.49
CA MET A 292 54.31 40.93 -10.20
C MET A 292 54.61 42.18 -9.35
N THR A 293 53.86 42.37 -8.27
CA THR A 293 54.18 43.39 -7.25
C THR A 293 55.40 42.94 -6.46
N LEU A 294 56.53 43.63 -6.66
CA LEU A 294 57.72 43.46 -5.85
C LEU A 294 57.50 44.16 -4.49
N GLN A 295 57.26 43.41 -3.41
CA GLN A 295 57.25 43.96 -2.05
C GLN A 295 58.69 44.22 -1.60
N VAL A 296 59.17 45.45 -1.79
CA VAL A 296 60.39 45.94 -1.14
C VAL A 296 59.97 46.84 0.03
N GLN A 297 60.18 46.38 1.26
CA GLN A 297 60.09 47.23 2.46
C GLN A 297 61.27 48.22 2.45
N LEU A 298 61.06 49.42 1.93
CA LEU A 298 62.03 50.53 2.03
C LEU A 298 61.34 51.75 2.65
N GLN A 299 61.95 52.29 3.72
CA GLN A 299 61.50 53.51 4.41
C GLN A 299 61.75 54.82 3.62
N THR A 300 61.84 54.76 2.29
CA THR A 300 61.96 55.94 1.43
C THR A 300 61.32 55.67 0.07
N LEU A 301 60.36 56.52 -0.32
CA LEU A 301 59.71 56.49 -1.64
C LEU A 301 60.73 56.65 -2.76
N ILE A 302 60.75 55.73 -3.71
CA ILE A 302 61.46 55.87 -4.99
C ILE A 302 60.42 55.86 -6.11
N TRP A 303 60.46 56.86 -7.00
CA TRP A 303 59.69 56.88 -8.24
C TRP A 303 60.39 56.04 -9.30
N LEU A 304 59.76 54.96 -9.76
CA LEU A 304 60.20 54.22 -10.94
C LEU A 304 59.42 54.69 -12.17
N ARG A 305 60.12 55.19 -13.20
CA ARG A 305 59.55 55.35 -14.55
C ARG A 305 59.62 54.00 -15.24
N LEU A 306 58.47 53.48 -15.66
CA LEU A 306 58.39 52.31 -16.54
C LEU A 306 58.94 52.71 -17.91
N GLN A 307 60.18 52.34 -18.21
CA GLN A 307 60.73 52.40 -19.56
C GLN A 307 61.19 50.99 -19.97
N HIS A 308 60.49 50.47 -20.97
CA HIS A 308 60.80 49.28 -21.77
C HIS A 308 60.71 47.92 -21.04
N ILE A 309 59.53 47.32 -21.09
CA ILE A 309 59.41 45.85 -21.07
C ILE A 309 59.67 45.40 -22.50
N LEU A 310 60.84 44.81 -22.77
CA LEU A 310 61.11 44.08 -24.01
C LEU A 310 60.45 42.71 -23.91
N VAL A 311 59.51 42.44 -24.81
CA VAL A 311 59.00 41.08 -25.07
C VAL A 311 59.76 40.56 -26.29
N GLY A 312 60.63 39.56 -26.08
CA GLY A 312 61.26 38.81 -27.17
C GLY A 312 60.26 37.86 -27.81
N THR A 313 60.30 37.77 -29.15
CA THR A 313 59.50 36.85 -29.97
C THR A 313 59.81 35.40 -29.72
#